data_AF-A0A2V8KTJ0-F1
#
_entry.id   AF-A0A2V8KTJ0-F1
#
_cell.length_a   1.000
_cell.length_b   1.000
_cell.length_c   1.000
_cell.angle_alpha   90.00
_cell.angle_beta   90.00
_cell.angle_gamma   90.00
#
_symmetry.space_group_name_H-M   'P 1'
#
loop_
_entity.id
_entity.type
_entity.pdbx_description
1 polymer ?
#
loop_
_entity_poly.entity_id
_entity_poly.type
_entity_poly.pdbx_seq_one_letter_code
_entity_poly.pdbx_strand_id
1 'polypeptide(L)'
;MGHTEDEPMRFIWKMNHAGFLLLLLMLLPGRPAQAQVDLTGEWSPRVYNDHMDVGDYTGIPLNEAGRLRAESWHPEQLDLPENLCRPHPIDIGLRVSVSQLRITTELDNETRQPVGLRLHVAWQEPEQVIYMDGRPHPSPNAPHRWSGFSTGHWERNTLVYTTDHLKEAYLTRTGVPKSEKATVTTRVHRYGSVLTIIFIINDPAYLTEPYIRESSWVYDPNQVIPPFPCEITPDGTIIPAGKVPNFLPGKNDILNDFATEYGLPPEAALGGTETLYPEYIKKMKTMKVAPRTTTEHYRRTQ
;
A
#
# COMPACT_ATOMS: atom_id res chain seq x y z
N MET A 1 21.88 67.27 68.59
CA MET A 1 20.52 66.73 68.34
C MET A 1 20.17 67.14 66.91
N GLY A 2 20.03 66.16 66.01
CA GLY A 2 19.52 66.37 64.65
C GLY A 2 20.51 66.14 63.50
N HIS A 3 20.11 65.22 62.61
CA HIS A 3 20.52 65.04 61.20
C HIS A 3 21.85 64.29 60.93
N THR A 4 21.94 63.32 60.01
CA THR A 4 21.03 62.85 58.94
C THR A 4 21.49 61.45 58.49
N GLU A 5 20.56 60.54 58.24
CA GLU A 5 20.80 59.24 57.59
C GLU A 5 20.91 59.44 56.06
N ASP A 6 21.88 58.77 55.42
CA ASP A 6 22.07 58.75 53.97
C ASP A 6 21.02 57.84 53.27
N GLU A 7 20.31 58.39 52.27
CA GLU A 7 19.44 57.61 51.36
C GLU A 7 20.26 56.89 50.27
N PRO A 8 19.92 55.64 49.90
CA PRO A 8 20.54 54.96 48.77
C PRO A 8 19.88 55.35 47.43
N MET A 9 20.71 55.70 46.44
CA MET A 9 20.28 55.94 45.05
C MET A 9 19.58 54.72 44.44
N ARG A 10 18.29 54.87 44.09
CA ARG A 10 17.56 53.93 43.22
C ARG A 10 17.78 54.28 41.76
N PHE A 11 18.54 53.43 41.05
CA PHE A 11 18.59 53.43 39.59
C PHE A 11 17.28 52.84 39.03
N ILE A 12 16.42 53.68 38.47
CA ILE A 12 15.20 53.23 37.78
C ILE A 12 15.52 53.05 36.29
N TRP A 13 15.63 51.80 35.86
CA TRP A 13 15.74 51.43 34.46
C TRP A 13 14.40 51.71 33.76
N LYS A 14 14.28 52.82 33.02
CA LYS A 14 13.11 53.08 32.16
C LYS A 14 13.23 52.25 30.90
N MET A 15 12.76 51.00 30.95
CA MET A 15 12.65 50.16 29.77
C MET A 15 11.50 50.66 28.89
N ASN A 16 11.84 51.17 27.71
CA ASN A 16 10.88 51.74 26.76
C ASN A 16 9.88 50.64 26.34
N HIS A 17 8.57 50.90 26.35
CA HIS A 17 7.52 49.89 26.12
C HIS A 17 7.70 49.12 24.80
N ALA A 18 8.31 49.73 23.79
CA ALA A 18 8.68 49.08 22.54
C ALA A 18 9.72 47.96 22.70
N GLY A 19 10.69 48.11 23.61
CA GLY A 19 11.70 47.10 23.89
C GLY A 19 11.14 45.89 24.63
N PHE A 20 10.16 46.11 25.52
CA PHE A 20 9.46 45.03 26.23
C PHE A 20 8.59 44.20 25.28
N LEU A 21 7.92 44.84 24.33
CA LEU A 21 7.12 44.16 23.30
C LEU A 21 7.97 43.28 22.37
N LEU A 22 9.14 43.77 21.97
CA LEU A 22 10.10 43.03 21.13
C LEU A 22 10.68 41.81 21.84
N LEU A 23 11.00 41.93 23.13
CA LEU A 23 11.44 40.80 23.96
C LEU A 23 10.32 39.75 24.14
N LEU A 24 9.06 40.19 24.31
CA LEU A 24 7.92 39.28 24.38
C LEU A 24 7.69 38.52 23.07
N LEU A 25 7.88 39.17 21.92
CA LEU A 25 7.78 38.54 20.59
C LEU A 25 8.89 37.51 20.34
N MET A 26 10.09 37.70 20.90
CA MET A 26 11.18 36.71 20.80
C MET A 26 11.02 35.53 21.78
N LEU A 27 10.23 35.69 22.84
CA LEU A 27 9.91 34.63 23.81
C LEU A 27 8.70 33.79 23.41
N LEU A 28 8.00 34.15 22.32
CA LEU A 28 7.00 33.27 21.74
C LEU A 28 7.71 32.02 21.21
N PRO A 29 7.36 30.80 21.67
CA PRO A 29 7.90 29.59 21.08
C PRO A 29 7.52 29.60 19.61
N GLY A 30 8.51 29.76 18.73
CA GLY A 30 8.33 29.58 17.30
C GLY A 30 7.83 28.15 17.10
N ARG A 31 6.53 28.00 16.83
CA ARG A 31 6.01 26.72 16.37
C ARG A 31 6.78 26.41 15.09
N PRO A 32 7.51 25.28 15.00
CA PRO A 32 8.07 24.89 13.72
C PRO A 32 6.89 24.80 12.75
N ALA A 33 6.85 25.69 11.77
CA ALA A 33 5.96 25.53 10.64
C ALA A 33 6.46 24.28 9.92
N GLN A 34 5.85 23.13 10.21
CA GLN A 34 6.12 21.94 9.43
C GLN A 34 5.53 22.20 8.05
N ALA A 35 6.40 22.54 7.09
CA ALA A 35 6.07 22.60 5.67
C ALA A 35 5.91 21.16 5.14
N GLN A 36 4.95 20.42 5.70
CA GLN A 36 4.56 19.10 5.21
C GLN A 36 4.11 19.26 3.77
N VAL A 37 4.50 18.31 2.93
CA VAL A 37 4.07 18.31 1.54
C VAL A 37 2.58 18.01 1.49
N ASP A 38 1.82 18.80 0.73
CA ASP A 38 0.42 18.50 0.48
C ASP A 38 0.34 17.27 -0.45
N LEU A 39 -0.42 16.25 -0.07
CA LEU A 39 -0.63 15.05 -0.88
C LEU A 39 -1.99 15.07 -1.60
N THR A 40 -2.85 16.04 -1.28
CA THR A 40 -4.20 16.10 -1.84
C THR A 40 -4.16 16.36 -3.35
N GLY A 41 -5.20 15.87 -4.02
CA GLY A 41 -5.41 16.06 -5.44
C GLY A 41 -5.61 14.74 -6.18
N GLU A 42 -5.49 14.86 -7.49
CA GLU A 42 -5.74 13.80 -8.45
C GLU A 42 -4.40 13.32 -9.03
N TRP A 43 -4.26 12.00 -9.10
CA TRP A 43 -3.02 11.32 -9.38
C TRP A 43 -3.26 10.22 -10.41
N SER A 44 -2.64 10.36 -11.59
CA SER A 44 -2.73 9.39 -12.68
C SER A 44 -1.58 8.38 -12.61
N PRO A 45 -1.84 7.06 -12.67
CA PRO A 45 -0.83 6.05 -12.41
C PRO A 45 0.23 6.03 -13.52
N ARG A 46 1.49 5.89 -13.12
CA ARG A 46 2.56 5.54 -14.05
C ARG A 46 2.66 4.02 -14.11
N VAL A 47 2.22 3.46 -15.23
CA VAL A 47 2.17 2.00 -15.42
C VAL A 47 3.55 1.48 -15.77
N TYR A 48 4.09 0.59 -14.93
CA TYR A 48 5.34 -0.13 -15.16
C TYR A 48 5.22 -1.58 -14.69
N ASN A 49 5.56 -2.55 -15.56
CA ASN A 49 5.72 -3.99 -15.28
C ASN A 49 4.85 -4.55 -14.12
N ASP A 50 3.54 -4.50 -14.29
CA ASP A 50 2.54 -4.94 -13.33
C ASP A 50 1.92 -6.30 -13.67
N HIS A 51 2.21 -6.83 -14.86
CA HIS A 51 1.77 -8.16 -15.27
C HIS A 51 2.57 -9.25 -14.54
N MET A 52 1.85 -10.14 -13.87
CA MET A 52 2.39 -11.36 -13.27
C MET A 52 1.52 -12.50 -13.80
N ASP A 53 2.14 -13.56 -14.30
CA ASP A 53 1.43 -14.76 -14.76
C ASP A 53 1.17 -15.73 -13.60
N VAL A 54 0.37 -16.77 -13.86
CA VAL A 54 0.31 -17.91 -12.95
C VAL A 54 1.68 -18.59 -12.94
N GLY A 55 2.23 -18.82 -11.74
CA GLY A 55 3.58 -19.36 -11.58
C GLY A 55 4.71 -18.34 -11.68
N ASP A 56 4.42 -17.07 -11.96
CA ASP A 56 5.37 -15.97 -11.75
C ASP A 56 5.23 -15.45 -10.32
N TYR A 57 6.02 -15.99 -9.40
CA TYR A 57 6.15 -15.49 -8.03
C TYR A 57 7.53 -14.86 -7.80
N THR A 58 8.18 -14.42 -8.87
CA THR A 58 9.51 -13.82 -8.80
C THR A 58 9.49 -12.55 -7.94
N GLY A 59 10.54 -12.37 -7.13
CA GLY A 59 10.65 -11.23 -6.23
C GLY A 59 9.71 -11.27 -5.01
N ILE A 60 8.95 -12.36 -4.79
CA ILE A 60 8.07 -12.51 -3.62
C ILE A 60 8.69 -13.49 -2.62
N PRO A 61 8.92 -13.09 -1.34
CA PRO A 61 9.47 -13.98 -0.30
C PRO A 61 8.41 -14.97 0.23
N LEU A 62 7.88 -15.85 -0.63
CA LEU A 62 6.88 -16.84 -0.22
C LEU A 62 7.47 -17.94 0.67
N ASN A 63 6.82 -18.18 1.79
CA ASN A 63 7.01 -19.41 2.56
C ASN A 63 6.27 -20.59 1.89
N GLU A 64 6.42 -21.80 2.44
CA GLU A 64 5.78 -23.01 1.88
C GLU A 64 4.24 -22.90 1.85
N ALA A 65 3.61 -22.39 2.91
CA ALA A 65 2.16 -22.25 2.99
C ALA A 65 1.61 -21.25 1.94
N GLY A 66 2.29 -20.12 1.76
CA GLY A 66 1.93 -19.12 0.75
C GLY A 66 2.05 -19.68 -0.67
N ARG A 67 3.11 -20.47 -0.92
CA ARG A 67 3.34 -21.12 -2.21
C ARG A 67 2.29 -22.19 -2.51
N LEU A 68 1.99 -23.08 -1.56
CA LEU A 68 0.94 -24.09 -1.71
C LEU A 68 -0.42 -23.46 -2.02
N ARG A 69 -0.76 -22.35 -1.34
CA ARG A 69 -2.01 -21.63 -1.60
C ARG A 69 -2.01 -20.99 -2.99
N ALA A 70 -0.90 -20.38 -3.40
CA ALA A 70 -0.77 -19.80 -4.74
C ALA A 70 -0.87 -20.86 -5.85
N GLU A 71 -0.24 -22.01 -5.68
CA GLU A 71 -0.27 -23.13 -6.64
C GLU A 71 -1.67 -23.75 -6.78
N SER A 72 -2.49 -23.68 -5.73
CA SER A 72 -3.87 -24.19 -5.74
C SER A 72 -4.88 -23.25 -6.42
N TRP A 73 -4.50 -21.99 -6.67
CA TRP A 73 -5.39 -20.98 -7.23
C TRP A 73 -5.69 -21.25 -8.71
N HIS A 74 -6.96 -21.05 -9.11
CA HIS A 74 -7.42 -21.21 -10.48
C HIS A 74 -7.95 -19.88 -11.04
N PRO A 75 -7.70 -19.53 -12.32
CA PRO A 75 -8.17 -18.27 -12.91
C PRO A 75 -9.66 -18.00 -12.76
N GLU A 76 -10.49 -19.03 -12.94
CA GLU A 76 -11.96 -18.96 -12.77
C GLU A 76 -12.41 -18.58 -11.36
N GLN A 77 -11.53 -18.52 -10.36
CA GLN A 77 -11.90 -17.95 -9.06
C GLN A 77 -12.25 -16.46 -9.17
N LEU A 78 -11.75 -15.73 -10.17
CA LEU A 78 -12.16 -14.35 -10.42
C LEU A 78 -13.61 -14.26 -10.89
N ASP A 79 -14.14 -15.32 -11.49
CA ASP A 79 -15.50 -15.42 -12.02
C ASP A 79 -16.50 -16.01 -11.00
N LEU A 80 -16.05 -16.23 -9.75
CA LEU A 80 -16.94 -16.54 -8.64
C LEU A 80 -17.80 -15.30 -8.29
N PRO A 81 -19.12 -15.46 -8.08
CA PRO A 81 -20.00 -14.36 -7.66
C PRO A 81 -19.46 -13.53 -6.49
N GLU A 82 -18.83 -14.20 -5.53
CA GLU A 82 -18.27 -13.59 -4.32
C GLU A 82 -17.02 -12.74 -4.58
N ASN A 83 -16.34 -12.94 -5.71
CA ASN A 83 -15.08 -12.27 -6.06
C ASN A 83 -15.25 -11.17 -7.12
N LEU A 84 -16.26 -11.23 -7.98
CA LEU A 84 -16.48 -10.27 -9.07
C LEU A 84 -16.52 -8.80 -8.56
N CYS A 85 -17.30 -8.55 -7.51
CA CYS A 85 -17.49 -7.21 -6.92
C CYS A 85 -16.79 -7.01 -5.59
N ARG A 86 -15.86 -7.89 -5.27
CA ARG A 86 -15.01 -7.74 -4.09
C ARG A 86 -14.02 -6.59 -4.33
N PRO A 87 -13.92 -5.58 -3.45
CA PRO A 87 -12.89 -4.55 -3.56
C PRO A 87 -11.47 -5.12 -3.55
N HIS A 88 -10.58 -4.54 -4.36
CA HIS A 88 -9.15 -4.79 -4.26
C HIS A 88 -8.63 -4.40 -2.87
N PRO A 89 -7.71 -5.17 -2.25
CA PRO A 89 -6.98 -4.65 -1.11
C PRO A 89 -6.13 -3.45 -1.55
N ILE A 90 -6.01 -2.42 -0.70
CA ILE A 90 -5.51 -1.10 -1.13
C ILE A 90 -4.09 -1.14 -1.73
N ASP A 91 -3.22 -2.02 -1.25
CA ASP A 91 -1.84 -2.20 -1.70
C ASP A 91 -1.71 -2.79 -3.12
N ILE A 92 -2.64 -3.65 -3.56
CA ILE A 92 -2.71 -4.07 -4.97
C ILE A 92 -3.55 -3.09 -5.80
N GLY A 93 -4.60 -2.53 -5.20
CA GLY A 93 -5.46 -1.52 -5.81
C GLY A 93 -4.68 -0.29 -6.23
N LEU A 94 -3.58 0.05 -5.55
CA LEU A 94 -2.66 1.14 -5.86
C LEU A 94 -1.49 0.73 -6.80
N ARG A 95 -1.53 -0.42 -7.48
CA ARG A 95 -0.45 -0.85 -8.40
C ARG A 95 -0.87 -0.93 -9.86
N VAL A 96 -2.11 -1.33 -10.08
CA VAL A 96 -2.59 -1.82 -11.37
C VAL A 96 -2.84 -0.68 -12.36
N SER A 97 -2.78 -0.98 -13.66
CA SER A 97 -2.88 0.02 -14.75
C SER A 97 -4.13 0.94 -14.73
N VAL A 98 -5.15 0.62 -13.95
CA VAL A 98 -6.40 1.38 -13.73
C VAL A 98 -6.51 1.96 -12.31
N SER A 99 -5.37 2.30 -11.71
CA SER A 99 -5.27 2.89 -10.36
C SER A 99 -5.26 4.42 -10.34
N GLN A 100 -6.14 5.10 -11.08
CA GLN A 100 -6.36 6.54 -10.88
C GLN A 100 -6.69 6.78 -9.41
N LEU A 101 -5.92 7.66 -8.77
CA LEU A 101 -5.94 7.88 -7.34
C LEU A 101 -6.39 9.31 -7.06
N ARG A 102 -7.37 9.44 -6.18
CA ARG A 102 -7.77 10.71 -5.57
C ARG A 102 -7.39 10.69 -4.10
N ILE A 103 -6.71 11.74 -3.65
CA ILE A 103 -6.40 11.98 -2.23
C ILE A 103 -7.13 13.23 -1.77
N THR A 104 -7.96 13.11 -0.74
CA THR A 104 -8.67 14.24 -0.13
C THR A 104 -8.41 14.32 1.37
N THR A 105 -8.68 15.48 1.97
CA THR A 105 -8.68 15.63 3.43
C THR A 105 -9.86 14.89 4.03
N GLU A 106 -9.60 14.02 5.01
CA GLU A 106 -10.67 13.42 5.81
C GLU A 106 -11.03 14.38 6.96
N LEU A 107 -12.32 14.64 7.11
CA LEU A 107 -12.84 15.49 8.17
C LEU A 107 -13.65 14.65 9.17
N ASP A 108 -13.52 14.99 10.45
CA ASP A 108 -14.44 14.50 11.46
C ASP A 108 -15.87 14.99 11.17
N ASN A 109 -16.85 14.09 11.29
CA ASN A 109 -18.23 14.40 10.89
C ASN A 109 -18.88 15.45 11.80
N GLU A 110 -18.54 15.47 13.09
CA GLU A 110 -19.17 16.37 14.07
C GLU A 110 -18.45 17.71 14.15
N THR A 111 -17.13 17.68 14.31
CA THR A 111 -16.30 18.86 14.54
C THR A 111 -15.81 19.52 13.27
N ARG A 112 -15.88 18.83 12.13
CA ARG A 112 -15.35 19.26 10.82
C ARG A 112 -13.85 19.55 10.83
N GLN A 113 -13.13 19.10 11.86
CA GLN A 113 -11.68 19.22 11.93
C GLN A 113 -11.01 18.16 11.03
N PRO A 114 -9.86 18.46 10.42
CA PRO A 114 -9.10 17.47 9.67
C PRO A 114 -8.59 16.38 10.62
N VAL A 115 -8.86 15.13 10.27
CA VAL A 115 -8.44 13.95 11.05
C VAL A 115 -7.49 13.04 10.28
N GLY A 116 -7.30 13.28 8.98
CA GLY A 116 -6.55 12.36 8.14
C GLY A 116 -6.60 12.70 6.66
N LEU A 117 -6.25 11.69 5.85
CA LEU A 117 -6.42 11.69 4.40
C LEU A 117 -7.31 10.52 3.99
N ARG A 118 -8.07 10.71 2.92
CA ARG A 118 -8.86 9.67 2.26
C ARG A 118 -8.29 9.40 0.87
N LEU A 119 -8.06 8.14 0.59
CA LEU A 119 -7.64 7.62 -0.71
C LEU A 119 -8.84 6.93 -1.36
N HIS A 120 -9.11 7.31 -2.59
CA HIS A 120 -10.08 6.67 -3.47
C HIS A 120 -9.37 6.23 -4.75
N VAL A 121 -9.55 4.96 -5.16
CA VAL A 121 -8.96 4.42 -6.38
C VAL A 121 -10.04 3.97 -7.34
N ALA A 122 -9.86 4.17 -8.65
CA ALA A 122 -10.90 3.91 -9.64
C ALA A 122 -11.36 2.44 -9.73
N TRP A 123 -10.45 1.47 -9.86
CA TRP A 123 -10.84 0.08 -10.14
C TRP A 123 -11.27 -0.69 -8.91
N GLN A 124 -12.50 -1.24 -8.93
CA GLN A 124 -13.18 -1.86 -7.79
C GLN A 124 -13.35 -0.93 -6.56
N GLU A 125 -13.18 0.39 -6.76
CA GLU A 125 -13.41 1.46 -5.78
C GLU A 125 -12.89 1.20 -4.35
N PRO A 126 -11.63 0.77 -4.14
CA PRO A 126 -11.11 0.66 -2.79
C PRO A 126 -10.95 2.06 -2.17
N GLU A 127 -11.49 2.19 -0.96
CA GLU A 127 -11.47 3.39 -0.13
C GLU A 127 -10.62 3.15 1.12
N GLN A 128 -9.63 4.01 1.38
CA GLN A 128 -8.83 3.96 2.59
C GLN A 128 -8.82 5.32 3.28
N VAL A 129 -8.98 5.32 4.61
CA VAL A 129 -8.76 6.51 5.43
C VAL A 129 -7.50 6.30 6.27
N ILE A 130 -6.60 7.27 6.22
CA ILE A 130 -5.37 7.34 6.99
C ILE A 130 -5.58 8.37 8.10
N TYR A 131 -5.82 7.88 9.33
CA TYR A 131 -6.04 8.75 10.48
C TYR A 131 -4.71 9.26 11.05
N MET A 132 -4.67 10.55 11.38
CA MET A 132 -3.48 11.25 11.90
C MET A 132 -3.80 12.06 13.17
N ASP A 133 -5.02 11.93 13.70
CA ASP A 133 -5.53 12.66 14.86
C ASP A 133 -5.19 12.01 16.21
N GLY A 134 -4.39 10.94 16.20
CA GLY A 134 -3.99 10.23 17.42
C GLY A 134 -5.12 9.41 18.06
N ARG A 135 -6.18 9.11 17.31
CA ARG A 135 -7.29 8.28 17.81
C ARG A 135 -6.83 6.90 18.31
N PRO A 136 -7.56 6.28 19.25
CA PRO A 136 -7.23 4.94 19.72
C PRO A 136 -7.23 3.91 18.58
N HIS A 137 -6.27 2.99 18.63
CA HIS A 137 -6.23 1.85 17.73
C HIS A 137 -7.36 0.87 18.06
N PRO A 138 -8.00 0.23 17.07
CA PRO A 138 -9.02 -0.79 17.31
C PRO A 138 -8.48 -1.97 18.13
N SER A 139 -9.37 -2.62 18.87
CA SER A 139 -9.00 -3.86 19.57
C SER A 139 -8.63 -4.95 18.55
N PRO A 140 -7.78 -5.94 18.90
CA PRO A 140 -7.43 -7.03 17.99
C PRO A 140 -8.60 -7.84 17.41
N ASN A 141 -9.78 -7.78 18.05
CA ASN A 141 -10.99 -8.47 17.60
C ASN A 141 -11.96 -7.57 16.82
N ALA A 142 -11.56 -6.34 16.49
CA ALA A 142 -12.39 -5.43 15.72
C ALA A 142 -12.65 -5.99 14.30
N PRO A 143 -13.81 -5.72 13.67
CA PRO A 143 -14.09 -6.25 12.35
C PRO A 143 -13.05 -5.85 11.30
N HIS A 144 -12.53 -6.85 10.60
CA HIS A 144 -11.59 -6.61 9.50
C HIS A 144 -12.30 -6.05 8.26
N ARG A 145 -11.62 -5.14 7.56
CA ARG A 145 -12.13 -4.44 6.36
C ARG A 145 -11.22 -4.68 5.17
N TRP A 146 -11.72 -4.48 3.96
CA TRP A 146 -10.90 -4.60 2.74
C TRP A 146 -9.71 -3.63 2.72
N SER A 147 -9.92 -2.40 3.21
CA SER A 147 -8.89 -1.37 3.34
C SER A 147 -8.22 -1.30 4.73
N GLY A 148 -8.64 -2.18 5.64
CA GLY A 148 -8.11 -2.24 7.01
C GLY A 148 -8.39 -0.98 7.83
N PHE A 149 -7.57 -0.76 8.85
CA PHE A 149 -7.52 0.45 9.65
C PHE A 149 -6.12 1.04 9.58
N SER A 150 -6.01 2.35 9.29
CA SER A 150 -4.72 2.99 9.08
C SER A 150 -4.50 4.17 10.01
N THR A 151 -3.32 4.21 10.63
CA THR A 151 -2.83 5.37 11.39
C THR A 151 -1.49 5.82 10.85
N GLY A 152 -1.32 7.13 10.72
CA GLY A 152 -0.14 7.73 10.10
C GLY A 152 0.43 8.91 10.86
N HIS A 153 1.68 9.20 10.53
CA HIS A 153 2.46 10.32 11.03
C HIS A 153 3.42 10.83 9.95
N TRP A 154 3.91 12.05 10.14
CA TRP A 154 4.88 12.64 9.23
C TRP A 154 6.32 12.39 9.70
N GLU A 155 7.12 11.82 8.81
CA GLU A 155 8.57 11.77 8.93
C GLU A 155 9.17 12.79 7.96
N ARG A 156 9.41 14.02 8.44
CA ARG A 156 9.80 15.15 7.60
C ARG A 156 8.72 15.39 6.53
N ASN A 157 9.03 15.14 5.25
CA ASN A 157 8.14 15.30 4.11
C ASN A 157 7.58 13.97 3.59
N THR A 158 7.69 12.90 4.38
CA THR A 158 7.14 11.58 4.05
C THR A 158 5.97 11.29 4.98
N LEU A 159 4.79 10.99 4.43
CA LEU A 159 3.72 10.41 5.22
C LEU A 159 4.01 8.93 5.39
N VAL A 160 4.08 8.48 6.64
CA VAL A 160 4.26 7.06 6.97
C VAL A 160 3.02 6.61 7.70
N TYR A 161 2.44 5.50 7.28
CA TYR A 161 1.28 4.93 7.96
C TYR A 161 1.34 3.41 8.01
N THR A 162 0.71 2.85 9.03
CA THR A 162 0.58 1.41 9.19
C THR A 162 -0.88 1.03 9.04
N THR A 163 -1.14 -0.03 8.29
CA THR A 163 -2.46 -0.60 8.07
C THR A 163 -2.49 -2.05 8.57
N ASP A 164 -3.50 -2.36 9.39
CA ASP A 164 -3.83 -3.71 9.87
C ASP A 164 -5.37 -3.93 9.85
N HIS A 165 -5.88 -4.95 10.54
CA HIS A 165 -7.31 -5.34 10.49
C HIS A 165 -7.80 -5.57 9.06
N LEU A 166 -6.94 -6.15 8.23
CA LEU A 166 -7.19 -6.40 6.82
C LEU A 166 -7.96 -7.70 6.64
N LYS A 167 -8.97 -7.72 5.75
CA LYS A 167 -9.56 -8.98 5.29
C LYS A 167 -8.53 -9.77 4.47
N GLU A 168 -8.63 -11.10 4.52
CA GLU A 168 -7.82 -11.98 3.68
C GLU A 168 -7.97 -11.61 2.18
N ALA A 169 -6.85 -11.49 1.49
CA ALA A 169 -6.78 -11.07 0.11
C ALA A 169 -5.63 -11.70 -0.66
N TYR A 170 -5.10 -10.96 -1.62
CA TYR A 170 -4.07 -11.42 -2.54
C TYR A 170 -3.04 -10.31 -2.80
N LEU A 171 -1.79 -10.72 -2.97
CA LEU A 171 -0.67 -9.90 -3.40
C LEU A 171 -0.57 -9.84 -4.92
N THR A 172 -1.10 -10.82 -5.65
CA THR A 172 -1.21 -10.79 -7.11
C THR A 172 -2.59 -11.27 -7.53
N ARG A 173 -3.07 -10.82 -8.70
CA ARG A 173 -4.32 -11.34 -9.27
C ARG A 173 -4.18 -12.76 -9.83
N THR A 174 -2.99 -13.35 -9.76
CA THR A 174 -2.64 -14.70 -10.25
C THR A 174 -2.32 -15.68 -9.12
N GLY A 175 -2.94 -15.46 -7.96
CA GLY A 175 -3.07 -16.47 -6.91
C GLY A 175 -2.21 -16.27 -5.66
N VAL A 176 -1.22 -15.38 -5.68
CA VAL A 176 -0.38 -15.15 -4.49
C VAL A 176 -1.23 -14.54 -3.38
N PRO A 177 -1.42 -15.22 -2.23
CA PRO A 177 -2.35 -14.79 -1.19
C PRO A 177 -1.76 -13.71 -0.29
N LYS A 178 -2.65 -13.03 0.44
CA LYS A 178 -2.32 -12.19 1.59
C LYS A 178 -3.29 -12.50 2.74
N SER A 179 -2.80 -12.86 3.90
CA SER A 179 -3.62 -13.23 5.05
C SER A 179 -4.20 -12.01 5.76
N GLU A 180 -5.17 -12.27 6.64
CA GLU A 180 -5.69 -11.27 7.58
C GLU A 180 -4.70 -10.85 8.68
N LYS A 181 -3.61 -11.59 8.85
CA LYS A 181 -2.52 -11.29 9.79
C LYS A 181 -1.49 -10.33 9.19
N ALA A 182 -1.70 -9.90 7.95
CA ALA A 182 -0.81 -8.98 7.29
C ALA A 182 -0.84 -7.60 7.95
N THR A 183 0.34 -6.98 8.05
CA THR A 183 0.51 -5.58 8.43
C THR A 183 1.28 -4.88 7.30
N VAL A 184 0.78 -3.73 6.86
CA VAL A 184 1.38 -2.96 5.77
C VAL A 184 1.88 -1.64 6.31
N THR A 185 3.18 -1.42 6.27
CA THR A 185 3.76 -0.08 6.49
C THR A 185 3.91 0.59 5.12
N THR A 186 3.27 1.73 4.95
CA THR A 186 3.26 2.48 3.70
C THR A 186 3.99 3.80 3.88
N ARG A 187 4.84 4.15 2.91
CA ARG A 187 5.56 5.43 2.86
C ARG A 187 5.17 6.17 1.59
N VAL A 188 4.66 7.38 1.76
CA VAL A 188 4.20 8.23 0.67
C VAL A 188 5.13 9.43 0.53
N HIS A 189 5.75 9.53 -0.63
CA HIS A 189 6.69 10.59 -1.00
C HIS A 189 6.12 11.40 -2.15
N ARG A 190 6.15 12.73 -2.05
CA ARG A 190 5.83 13.62 -3.17
C ARG A 190 7.03 14.46 -3.55
N TYR A 191 7.40 14.39 -4.83
CA TYR A 191 8.46 15.18 -5.46
C TYR A 191 7.86 15.99 -6.61
N GLY A 192 7.47 17.23 -6.33
CA GLY A 192 6.80 18.09 -7.31
C GLY A 192 5.48 17.48 -7.79
N SER A 193 5.43 17.08 -9.06
CA SER A 193 4.28 16.44 -9.71
C SER A 193 4.34 14.91 -9.70
N VAL A 194 5.31 14.29 -9.00
CA VAL A 194 5.42 12.83 -8.88
C VAL A 194 5.10 12.41 -7.46
N LEU A 195 4.18 11.45 -7.31
CA LEU A 195 3.89 10.75 -6.07
C LEU A 195 4.47 9.34 -6.16
N THR A 196 5.21 8.92 -5.15
CA THR A 196 5.73 7.56 -5.01
C THR A 196 5.19 6.98 -3.72
N ILE A 197 4.62 5.77 -3.80
CA ILE A 197 4.12 5.02 -2.64
C ILE A 197 4.91 3.72 -2.55
N ILE A 198 5.53 3.49 -1.39
CA ILE A 198 6.25 2.26 -1.07
C ILE A 198 5.43 1.48 -0.05
N PHE A 199 5.13 0.23 -0.36
CA PHE A 199 4.47 -0.70 0.55
C PHE A 199 5.51 -1.68 1.09
N ILE A 200 5.52 -1.85 2.42
CA ILE A 200 6.32 -2.85 3.12
C ILE A 200 5.33 -3.79 3.79
N ILE A 201 5.11 -4.95 3.17
CA ILE A 201 4.07 -5.89 3.55
C ILE A 201 4.68 -7.01 4.38
N ASN A 202 4.25 -7.12 5.63
CA ASN A 202 4.60 -8.22 6.51
C ASN A 202 3.41 -9.16 6.62
N ASP A 203 3.57 -10.43 6.28
CA ASP A 203 2.53 -11.44 6.41
C ASP A 203 3.14 -12.76 6.86
N PRO A 204 3.25 -13.02 8.17
CA PRO A 204 3.92 -14.22 8.67
C PRO A 204 3.19 -15.52 8.31
N ALA A 205 1.94 -15.47 7.84
CA ALA A 205 1.23 -16.66 7.40
C ALA A 205 1.76 -17.16 6.04
N TYR A 206 2.13 -16.26 5.13
CA TYR A 206 2.47 -16.60 3.75
C TYR A 206 3.86 -16.14 3.29
N LEU A 207 4.51 -15.23 4.02
CA LEU A 207 5.81 -14.66 3.68
C LEU A 207 6.86 -15.00 4.74
N THR A 208 8.10 -15.18 4.31
CA THR A 208 9.27 -15.40 5.17
C THR A 208 9.96 -14.08 5.57
N GLU A 209 9.86 -13.05 4.74
CA GLU A 209 10.44 -11.72 4.94
C GLU A 209 9.48 -10.64 4.42
N PRO A 210 9.67 -9.35 4.77
CA PRO A 210 8.82 -8.28 4.27
C PRO A 210 8.85 -8.22 2.74
N TYR A 211 7.69 -8.16 2.12
CA TYR A 211 7.58 -7.94 0.69
C TYR A 211 7.45 -6.45 0.38
N ILE A 212 8.42 -5.91 -0.35
CA ILE A 212 8.52 -4.48 -0.63
C ILE A 212 8.14 -4.22 -2.08
N ARG A 213 7.27 -3.24 -2.30
CA ARG A 213 6.84 -2.79 -3.63
C ARG A 213 6.75 -1.27 -3.70
N GLU A 214 6.92 -0.74 -4.89
CA GLU A 214 6.80 0.68 -5.19
C GLU A 214 5.83 0.89 -6.36
N SER A 215 4.99 1.91 -6.26
CA SER A 215 4.18 2.45 -7.35
C SER A 215 4.38 3.96 -7.45
N SER A 216 4.19 4.53 -8.64
CA SER A 216 4.29 5.99 -8.83
C SER A 216 3.14 6.56 -9.67
N TRP A 217 2.79 7.82 -9.41
CA TRP A 217 1.75 8.57 -10.10
C TRP A 217 2.28 9.94 -10.51
N VAL A 218 1.64 10.52 -11.51
CA VAL A 218 1.82 11.92 -11.91
C VAL A 218 0.58 12.71 -11.49
N TYR A 219 0.80 13.90 -10.96
CA TYR A 219 -0.26 14.84 -10.64
C TYR A 219 -1.03 15.22 -11.91
N ASP A 220 -2.33 14.97 -11.92
CA ASP A 220 -3.22 15.26 -13.04
C ASP A 220 -4.49 15.96 -12.54
N PRO A 221 -4.48 17.31 -12.44
CA PRO A 221 -5.62 18.05 -11.90
C PRO A 221 -6.89 17.98 -12.76
N ASN A 222 -6.80 17.46 -13.97
CA ASN A 222 -7.94 17.29 -14.88
C ASN A 222 -8.48 15.86 -14.88
N GLN A 223 -7.86 14.94 -14.13
CA GLN A 223 -8.34 13.57 -14.01
C GLN A 223 -9.76 13.56 -13.42
N VAL A 224 -10.62 12.78 -14.07
CA VAL A 224 -11.95 12.44 -13.59
C VAL A 224 -11.99 10.94 -13.41
N ILE A 225 -12.20 10.50 -12.16
CA ILE A 225 -12.45 9.10 -11.86
C ILE A 225 -13.95 8.83 -12.12
N PRO A 226 -14.31 8.07 -13.16
CA PRO A 226 -15.70 7.68 -13.38
C PRO A 226 -16.14 6.69 -12.28
N PRO A 227 -17.45 6.59 -11.99
CA PRO A 227 -17.94 5.53 -11.11
C PRO A 227 -17.62 4.16 -11.71
N PHE A 228 -17.37 3.19 -10.83
CA PHE A 228 -17.20 1.79 -11.20
C PHE A 228 -18.41 0.99 -10.71
N PRO A 229 -19.54 0.99 -11.46
CA PRO A 229 -20.70 0.19 -11.09
C PRO A 229 -20.33 -1.28 -11.25
N CYS A 230 -20.00 -1.93 -10.13
CA CYS A 230 -19.80 -3.38 -10.16
C CYS A 230 -21.16 -4.07 -10.12
N GLU A 231 -21.54 -4.63 -11.25
CA GLU A 231 -22.70 -5.50 -11.37
C GLU A 231 -22.22 -6.92 -11.62
N ILE A 232 -22.78 -7.87 -10.87
CA ILE A 232 -22.58 -9.29 -11.16
C ILE A 232 -23.44 -9.60 -12.38
N THR A 233 -22.88 -9.39 -13.57
CA THR A 233 -23.56 -9.74 -14.82
C THR A 233 -23.48 -11.25 -15.03
N PRO A 234 -24.59 -11.93 -15.35
CA PRO A 234 -24.57 -13.35 -15.69
C PRO A 234 -24.08 -13.58 -17.13
N ASP A 235 -23.00 -12.93 -17.56
CA ASP A 235 -22.45 -12.97 -18.92
C ASP A 235 -21.74 -14.30 -19.27
N GLY A 236 -22.26 -15.43 -18.79
CA GLY A 236 -21.79 -16.77 -19.14
C GLY A 236 -20.48 -17.18 -18.46
N THR A 237 -19.84 -16.29 -17.73
CA THR A 237 -18.59 -16.50 -16.99
C THR A 237 -18.85 -16.94 -15.54
N ILE A 238 -20.03 -16.64 -14.97
CA ILE A 238 -20.33 -16.95 -13.56
C ILE A 238 -20.26 -18.45 -13.29
N ILE A 239 -19.40 -18.81 -12.34
CA ILE A 239 -19.31 -20.17 -11.84
C ILE A 239 -20.56 -20.55 -11.03
N PRO A 240 -21.23 -21.69 -11.33
CA PRO A 240 -22.41 -22.12 -10.59
C PRO A 240 -22.14 -22.38 -9.11
N ALA A 241 -23.13 -22.09 -8.27
CA ALA A 241 -23.07 -22.38 -6.83
C ALA A 241 -22.70 -23.85 -6.56
N GLY A 242 -21.87 -24.06 -5.52
CA GLY A 242 -21.36 -25.39 -5.15
C GLY A 242 -20.08 -25.81 -5.87
N LYS A 243 -19.54 -24.96 -6.76
CA LYS A 243 -18.22 -25.15 -7.37
C LYS A 243 -17.27 -24.05 -6.91
N VAL A 244 -16.08 -24.43 -6.48
CA VAL A 244 -14.97 -23.51 -6.20
C VAL A 244 -13.78 -24.03 -7.01
N PRO A 245 -13.46 -23.42 -8.16
CA PRO A 245 -12.37 -23.87 -9.01
C PRO A 245 -11.04 -23.82 -8.27
N ASN A 246 -10.29 -24.91 -8.31
CA ASN A 246 -8.96 -24.99 -7.71
C ASN A 246 -8.14 -26.07 -8.42
N PHE A 247 -6.82 -25.94 -8.38
CA PHE A 247 -5.94 -27.06 -8.68
C PHE A 247 -5.73 -27.89 -7.41
N LEU A 248 -5.69 -29.22 -7.56
CA LEU A 248 -5.22 -30.11 -6.49
C LEU A 248 -3.69 -30.02 -6.36
N PRO A 249 -3.11 -30.35 -5.20
CA PRO A 249 -1.65 -30.36 -5.02
C PRO A 249 -0.93 -31.13 -6.14
N GLY A 250 0.03 -30.48 -6.82
CA GLY A 250 0.78 -31.04 -7.94
C GLY A 250 -0.02 -31.27 -9.23
N LYS A 251 -1.23 -30.71 -9.34
CA LYS A 251 -2.11 -30.82 -10.53
C LYS A 251 -2.32 -29.51 -11.27
N ASN A 252 -1.63 -28.44 -10.88
CA ASN A 252 -1.63 -27.19 -11.63
C ASN A 252 -0.81 -27.37 -12.92
N ASP A 253 -1.48 -27.43 -14.05
CA ASP A 253 -0.91 -27.71 -15.37
C ASP A 253 -0.36 -26.47 -16.07
N ILE A 254 -0.67 -25.27 -15.58
CA ILE A 254 -0.21 -23.97 -16.11
C ILE A 254 0.92 -23.34 -15.27
N LEU A 255 1.24 -23.92 -14.11
CA LEU A 255 2.23 -23.36 -13.16
C LEU A 255 3.62 -23.12 -13.77
N ASN A 256 4.00 -23.94 -14.77
CA ASN A 256 5.32 -23.88 -15.39
C ASN A 256 5.35 -23.06 -16.69
N ASP A 257 4.23 -22.49 -17.11
CA ASP A 257 4.12 -21.78 -18.40
C ASP A 257 5.05 -20.57 -18.43
N PHE A 258 5.03 -19.75 -17.37
CA PHE A 258 5.94 -18.62 -17.21
C PHE A 258 7.42 -19.06 -17.26
N ALA A 259 7.81 -20.06 -16.47
CA ALA A 259 9.19 -20.55 -16.46
C ALA A 259 9.61 -21.08 -17.84
N THR A 260 8.70 -21.74 -18.56
CA THR A 260 8.92 -22.25 -19.91
C THR A 260 9.05 -21.12 -20.93
N GLU A 261 8.26 -20.06 -20.82
CA GLU A 261 8.31 -18.90 -21.71
C GLU A 261 9.67 -18.20 -21.68
N TYR A 262 10.18 -17.99 -20.46
CA TYR A 262 11.41 -17.26 -20.22
C TYR A 262 12.65 -18.15 -20.17
N GLY A 263 12.50 -19.47 -20.23
CA GLY A 263 13.62 -20.42 -20.10
C GLY A 263 14.29 -20.31 -18.73
N LEU A 264 13.48 -20.36 -17.68
CA LEU A 264 13.90 -20.36 -16.28
C LEU A 264 13.82 -21.78 -15.70
N PRO A 265 14.61 -22.10 -14.67
CA PRO A 265 14.31 -23.26 -13.83
C PRO A 265 12.93 -23.06 -13.17
N PRO A 266 11.99 -24.02 -13.28
CA PRO A 266 10.65 -23.89 -12.71
C PRO A 266 10.64 -23.47 -11.24
N GLU A 267 11.49 -24.07 -10.42
CA GLU A 267 11.55 -23.78 -8.99
C GLU A 267 12.04 -22.35 -8.69
N ALA A 268 12.80 -21.74 -9.60
CA ALA A 268 13.27 -20.36 -9.47
C ALA A 268 12.15 -19.33 -9.71
N ALA A 269 11.11 -19.69 -10.48
CA ALA A 269 9.97 -18.83 -10.75
C ALA A 269 8.99 -18.76 -9.57
N LEU A 270 8.96 -19.79 -8.72
CA LEU A 270 7.97 -19.93 -7.65
C LEU A 270 8.27 -19.09 -6.39
N GLY A 271 9.20 -18.15 -6.45
CA GLY A 271 9.51 -17.22 -5.36
C GLY A 271 10.21 -17.87 -4.16
N GLY A 272 10.24 -17.15 -3.04
CA GLY A 272 10.92 -17.54 -1.80
C GLY A 272 12.11 -16.65 -1.47
N THR A 273 12.44 -16.52 -0.19
CA THR A 273 13.50 -15.61 0.28
C THR A 273 14.83 -15.78 -0.44
N GLU A 274 15.27 -17.02 -0.67
CA GLU A 274 16.56 -17.26 -1.34
C GLU A 274 16.61 -16.66 -2.75
N THR A 275 15.48 -16.58 -3.46
CA THR A 275 15.41 -16.06 -4.84
C THR A 275 15.50 -14.53 -4.92
N LEU A 276 15.36 -13.83 -3.78
CA LEU A 276 15.44 -12.37 -3.72
C LEU A 276 16.87 -11.84 -3.84
N TYR A 277 17.86 -12.66 -3.50
CA TYR A 277 19.24 -12.23 -3.36
C TYR A 277 20.08 -12.60 -4.60
N PRO A 278 21.03 -11.75 -5.04
CA PRO A 278 21.85 -12.00 -6.23
C PRO A 278 22.62 -13.33 -6.19
N GLU A 279 22.90 -13.85 -4.99
CA GLU A 279 23.61 -15.11 -4.79
C GLU A 279 22.87 -16.31 -5.39
N TYR A 280 21.54 -16.23 -5.49
CA TYR A 280 20.70 -17.27 -6.08
C TYR A 280 21.05 -17.57 -7.53
N ILE A 281 21.59 -16.60 -8.27
CA ILE A 281 22.05 -16.77 -9.65
C ILE A 281 23.07 -17.92 -9.74
N LYS A 282 23.90 -18.13 -8.71
CA LYS A 282 24.87 -19.24 -8.67
C LYS A 282 24.16 -20.60 -8.60
N LYS A 283 23.11 -20.71 -7.76
CA LYS A 283 22.27 -21.91 -7.63
C LYS A 283 21.49 -22.17 -8.92
N MET A 284 20.91 -21.11 -9.50
CA MET A 284 20.13 -21.18 -10.74
C MET A 284 20.95 -21.76 -11.92
N LYS A 285 22.25 -21.44 -12.01
CA LYS A 285 23.16 -21.98 -13.03
C LYS A 285 23.36 -23.50 -12.96
N THR A 286 23.10 -24.13 -11.81
CA THR A 286 23.22 -25.58 -11.64
C THR A 286 21.89 -26.31 -11.84
N MET A 287 20.79 -25.58 -12.02
CA MET A 287 19.44 -26.14 -12.12
C MET A 287 19.10 -26.50 -13.56
N LYS A 288 18.16 -27.44 -13.71
CA LYS A 288 17.60 -27.76 -15.03
C LYS A 288 16.69 -26.63 -15.47
N VAL A 289 16.95 -26.08 -16.64
CA VAL A 289 16.16 -25.01 -17.24
C VAL A 289 15.00 -25.60 -18.04
N ALA A 290 13.82 -24.97 -17.98
CA ALA A 290 12.69 -25.33 -18.83
C ALA A 290 13.01 -25.06 -20.32
N PRO A 291 12.59 -25.94 -21.25
CA PRO A 291 12.86 -25.74 -22.68
C PRO A 291 12.13 -24.50 -23.18
N ARG A 292 12.89 -23.43 -23.44
CA ARG A 292 12.32 -22.13 -23.82
C ARG A 292 11.42 -22.26 -25.05
N THR A 293 10.16 -21.92 -24.89
CA THR A 293 9.15 -21.93 -25.95
C THR A 293 8.28 -20.69 -25.78
N THR A 294 7.94 -19.98 -26.85
CA THR A 294 6.81 -19.04 -26.80
C THR A 294 5.55 -19.86 -26.59
N THR A 295 5.17 -20.04 -25.33
CA THR A 295 3.89 -20.65 -24.94
C THR A 295 2.77 -19.79 -25.52
N GLU A 296 1.68 -20.43 -25.96
CA GLU A 296 0.49 -19.76 -26.50
C GLU A 296 -0.29 -18.97 -25.42
N HIS A 297 0.35 -18.49 -24.36
CA HIS A 297 -0.30 -17.79 -23.25
C HIS A 297 -1.07 -16.55 -23.76
N TYR A 298 -0.55 -15.89 -24.82
CA TYR A 298 -1.21 -14.81 -25.55
C TYR A 298 -2.43 -15.22 -26.39
N ARG A 299 -2.67 -16.51 -26.68
CA ARG A 299 -3.85 -16.97 -27.45
C ARG A 299 -5.01 -17.42 -26.58
N ARG A 300 -4.79 -17.78 -25.31
CA ARG A 300 -5.88 -18.14 -24.38
C ARG A 300 -6.62 -16.92 -23.82
N THR A 301 -6.12 -15.72 -24.12
CA THR A 301 -6.63 -14.42 -23.66
C THR A 301 -7.26 -13.55 -24.77
N GLN A 302 -7.47 -14.11 -25.97
CA GLN A 302 -8.31 -13.50 -27.01
C GLN A 302 -9.68 -14.16 -27.10
#